data_AF-Q93EI7-F1
#
_entry.id   AF-Q93EI7-F1
#
_cell.length_a   1.000
_cell.length_b   1.000
_cell.length_c   1.000
_cell.angle_alpha   90.00
_cell.angle_beta   90.00
_cell.angle_gamma   90.00
#
_symmetry.space_group_name_H-M   'P 1'
#
loop_
_entity.id
_entity.type
_entity.pdbx_description
1 polymer ?
#
loop_
_entity_poly.entity_id
_entity_poly.type
_entity_poly.pdbx_seq_one_letter_code
_entity_poly.pdbx_strand_id
1 'polypeptide(L)' 'FELIKKYVPKHSSVILATHLVNDVQPILDDVIFLYQGRVLHYESVESLSDKYENLQAAFKAEVSRLDTFAGDFINGEGK' A
#
# COMPACT_ATOMS: atom_id res chain seq x y z
N PHE A 1 -16.49 -7.95 0.29
CA PHE A 1 -16.06 -7.28 -0.95
C PHE A 1 -16.90 -7.62 -2.18
N GLU A 2 -17.62 -8.75 -2.20
CA GLU A 2 -18.49 -9.16 -3.32
C GLU A 2 -19.54 -8.15 -3.77
N LEU A 3 -20.17 -7.42 -2.84
CA LEU A 3 -21.16 -6.39 -3.20
C LEU A 3 -20.52 -5.24 -3.98
N ILE A 4 -19.29 -4.85 -3.62
CA ILE A 4 -18.56 -3.80 -4.34
C ILE A 4 -18.32 -4.27 -5.77
N LYS A 5 -17.74 -5.46 -5.96
CA LYS A 5 -17.53 -6.06 -7.29
C LYS A 5 -18.82 -6.15 -8.13
N LYS A 6 -19.95 -6.45 -7.50
CA LYS A 6 -21.23 -6.63 -8.19
C LYS A 6 -21.89 -5.32 -8.63
N TYR A 7 -21.76 -4.26 -7.86
CA TYR A 7 -22.54 -3.02 -8.06
C TYR A 7 -21.72 -1.83 -8.56
N VAL A 8 -20.39 -1.93 -8.63
CA VAL A 8 -19.56 -0.90 -9.25
C VAL A 8 -19.94 -0.75 -10.73
N PRO A 9 -20.33 0.47 -11.17
CA PRO A 9 -20.66 0.72 -12.56
C PRO A 9 -19.50 0.39 -13.49
N LYS A 10 -19.81 -0.17 -14.67
CA LYS A 10 -18.81 -0.37 -15.72
C LYS A 10 -18.18 0.98 -16.10
N HIS A 11 -16.88 0.99 -16.33
CA HIS A 11 -16.10 2.19 -16.68
C HIS A 11 -16.13 3.30 -15.61
N SER A 12 -16.26 2.94 -14.34
CA SER A 12 -16.08 3.87 -13.22
C SER A 12 -14.76 3.59 -12.48
N SER A 13 -14.23 4.63 -11.83
CA SER A 13 -13.11 4.49 -10.89
C SER A 13 -13.64 4.50 -9.46
N VAL A 14 -13.07 3.65 -8.61
CA VAL A 14 -13.46 3.51 -7.22
C VAL A 14 -12.24 3.73 -6.34
N ILE A 15 -12.37 4.61 -5.35
CA ILE A 15 -11.35 4.81 -4.31
C ILE A 15 -11.84 4.14 -3.04
N LEU A 16 -11.07 3.19 -2.52
CA LEU A 16 -11.35 2.50 -1.26
C LEU A 16 -10.31 2.91 -0.21
N ALA A 17 -10.76 3.56 0.86
CA ALA A 17 -9.93 3.82 2.03
C ALA A 17 -10.24 2.78 3.11
N THR A 18 -9.25 1.96 3.46
CA THR A 18 -9.42 0.87 4.43
C THR A 18 -8.13 0.63 5.21
N HIS A 19 -8.25 0.02 6.38
CA HIS A 19 -7.14 -0.53 7.16
C HIS A 19 -7.04 -2.07 7.03
N LEU A 20 -8.04 -2.72 6.40
CA LEU A 20 -8.12 -4.17 6.22
C LEU A 20 -7.44 -4.59 4.90
N VAL A 21 -6.13 -4.39 4.81
CA VAL A 21 -5.35 -4.49 3.55
C VAL A 21 -5.37 -5.88 2.90
N ASN A 22 -5.38 -6.97 3.67
CA ASN A 22 -5.36 -8.32 3.09
C ASN A 22 -6.72 -8.70 2.49
N ASP A 23 -7.81 -8.29 3.13
CA ASP A 23 -9.15 -8.69 2.69
C ASP A 23 -9.58 -7.97 1.40
N VAL A 24 -9.06 -6.77 1.16
CA VAL A 24 -9.33 -5.99 -0.07
C VAL A 24 -8.41 -6.36 -1.23
N GLN A 25 -7.24 -6.94 -0.98
CA GLN A 25 -6.24 -7.22 -2.01
C GLN A 25 -6.82 -7.88 -3.28
N PRO A 26 -7.73 -8.88 -3.21
CA PRO A 26 -8.27 -9.53 -4.41
C PRO A 26 -9.21 -8.69 -5.27
N ILE A 27 -9.49 -7.44 -4.89
CA ILE A 27 -10.42 -6.54 -5.59
C ILE A 27 -9.79 -5.23 -6.04
N LEU A 28 -8.50 -5.03 -5.75
CA LEU A 28 -7.77 -3.79 -6.02
C LEU A 28 -6.85 -3.99 -7.22
N ASP A 29 -6.78 -2.97 -8.08
CA ASP A 29 -5.84 -2.90 -9.21
C ASP A 29 -4.54 -2.20 -8.78
N ASP A 30 -4.68 -1.04 -8.12
CA ASP A 30 -3.59 -0.21 -7.60
C ASP A 30 -3.76 0.08 -6.11
N VAL A 31 -2.64 0.39 -5.43
CA VAL A 31 -2.62 0.74 -4.01
C VAL A 31 -1.86 2.04 -3.78
N ILE A 32 -2.39 2.88 -2.88
CA ILE A 32 -1.68 4.02 -2.28
C ILE A 32 -1.51 3.71 -0.80
N PHE A 33 -0.28 3.58 -0.34
CA PHE A 33 0.02 3.46 1.08
C PHE A 33 0.09 4.82 1.74
N LEU A 34 -0.70 5.01 2.79
CA LEU A 34 -0.72 6.22 3.60
C LEU A 34 -0.20 5.92 5.01
N TYR A 35 0.66 6.77 5.51
CA TYR A 35 1.16 6.69 6.88
C TYR A 35 1.47 8.09 7.40
N GLN A 36 1.01 8.39 8.62
CA GLN A 36 1.21 9.69 9.29
C GLN A 36 0.89 10.92 8.39
N GLY A 37 -0.21 10.84 7.63
CA GLY A 37 -0.66 11.93 6.76
C GLY A 37 0.16 12.12 5.48
N ARG A 38 1.04 11.16 5.14
CA ARG A 38 1.87 11.18 3.93
C ARG A 38 1.60 9.97 3.05
N VAL A 39 1.74 10.15 1.74
CA VAL A 39 1.83 9.04 0.79
C VAL A 39 3.21 8.43 0.92
N LEU A 40 3.27 7.14 1.25
CA LEU A 40 4.53 6.40 1.33
C LEU A 40 4.92 5.81 -0.01
N HIS A 41 3.94 5.20 -0.68
CA HIS A 41 4.18 4.43 -1.90
C HIS A 41 2.91 4.35 -2.74
N TYR A 42 3.08 4.23 -4.04
CA TYR A 42 2.02 3.95 -5.01
C TYR A 42 2.51 2.93 -6.02
N GLU A 43 1.82 1.80 -6.14
CA GLU A 43 2.16 0.73 -7.07
C GLU A 43 0.96 -0.17 -7.35
N SER A 44 0.99 -0.89 -8.47
CA SER A 44 -0.03 -1.88 -8.79
C SER A 44 0.05 -3.08 -7.85
N VAL A 45 -1.10 -3.71 -7.58
CA VAL A 45 -1.18 -4.90 -6.74
C VAL A 45 -0.42 -6.07 -7.39
N GLU A 46 -0.42 -6.14 -8.72
CA GLU A 46 0.35 -7.13 -9.48
C GLU A 46 1.85 -7.00 -9.20
N SER A 47 2.45 -5.81 -9.37
CA SER A 47 3.88 -5.61 -9.16
C SER A 47 4.31 -5.75 -7.69
N LEU A 48 3.43 -5.42 -6.74
CA LEU A 48 3.69 -5.67 -5.32
C LEU A 48 3.69 -7.15 -4.98
N SER A 49 2.85 -7.95 -5.64
CA SER A 49 2.74 -9.40 -5.40
C SER A 49 3.98 -10.17 -5.86
N ASP A 50 4.76 -9.62 -6.80
CA ASP A 50 6.07 -10.17 -7.20
C ASP A 50 7.15 -10.00 -6.13
N LYS A 51 6.99 -9.00 -5.25
CA LYS A 51 8.00 -8.57 -4.27
C LYS A 51 7.68 -9.00 -2.84
N TYR A 52 6.39 -9.15 -2.53
CA TYR A 52 5.89 -9.34 -1.17
C TYR A 52 4.81 -10.42 -1.13
N GLU A 53 4.71 -11.11 0.01
CA GLU A 53 3.69 -12.14 0.23
C GLU A 53 2.26 -11.57 0.18
N ASN A 54 2.06 -10.35 0.68
CA ASN A 54 0.77 -9.67 0.72
C ASN A 54 0.95 -8.15 0.91
N LEU A 55 -0.13 -7.39 0.74
CA LEU A 55 -0.12 -5.93 0.91
C LEU A 55 0.27 -5.49 2.33
N GLN A 56 -0.03 -6.28 3.35
CA GLN A 56 0.39 -5.97 4.71
C GLN A 56 1.91 -6.06 4.89
N ALA A 57 2.55 -7.06 4.29
CA ALA A 57 4.01 -7.20 4.28
C ALA A 57 4.66 -6.05 3.50
N ALA A 58 4.10 -5.69 2.34
CA ALA A 58 4.55 -4.54 1.57
C ALA A 58 4.46 -3.24 2.37
N PHE A 59 3.33 -2.96 3.00
CA PHE A 59 3.14 -1.76 3.83
C PHE A 59 4.14 -1.68 4.98
N LYS A 60 4.34 -2.79 5.70
CA LYS A 60 5.33 -2.86 6.79
C LYS A 60 6.75 -2.59 6.28
N ALA A 61 7.13 -3.16 5.13
CA ALA A 61 8.44 -2.94 4.55
C ALA A 61 8.67 -1.46 4.16
N GLU A 62 7.65 -0.78 3.64
CA GLU A 62 7.70 0.65 3.33
C GLU A 62 7.85 1.51 4.59
N VAL A 63 7.05 1.23 5.64
CA VAL A 63 7.15 1.94 6.92
C VAL A 63 8.53 1.74 7.54
N SER A 64 9.04 0.51 7.59
CA SER A 64 10.37 0.22 8.12
C SER A 64 11.48 0.94 7.34
N ARG A 65 11.36 1.06 6.01
CA ARG A 65 12.32 1.83 5.22
C ARG A 65 12.36 3.28 5.63
N LEU A 66 11.20 3.91 5.86
CA LEU A 66 11.13 5.31 6.31
C LEU A 66 11.76 5.50 7.69
N ASP A 67 11.51 4.58 8.62
CA ASP A 67 12.11 4.66 9.96
C ASP A 67 13.63 4.50 9.91
N THR A 68 14.14 3.60 9.07
CA THR A 68 15.59 3.46 8.83
C THR A 68 16.16 4.73 8.20
N PHE A 69 15.56 5.26 7.14
CA PHE A 69 16.02 6.51 6.52
C PHE A 69 16.02 7.65 7.52
N ALA A 70 14.93 7.84 8.26
CA ALA A 70 14.85 8.85 9.30
C ALA A 70 15.97 8.66 10.31
N GLY A 71 16.16 7.42 10.81
CA GLY A 71 17.24 7.03 11.71
C GLY A 71 18.64 7.37 11.20
N ASP A 72 18.94 7.08 9.93
CA ASP A 72 20.22 7.36 9.28
C ASP A 72 20.50 8.87 9.20
N PHE A 73 19.47 9.69 8.95
CA PHE A 73 19.59 11.16 8.98
C PHE A 73 19.85 11.70 10.40
N ILE A 74 19.24 11.13 11.44
CA ILE A 74 19.48 11.58 12.83
C ILE A 74 20.84 11.12 13.34
N ASN A 75 21.30 9.94 12.92
CA ASN A 75 22.57 9.36 13.35
C ASN A 75 23.78 9.79 12.50
N GLY A 76 23.57 10.54 11.42
CA GLY A 76 24.66 11.12 10.62
C GLY A 76 25.50 10.10 9.84
N GLU A 77 25.02 8.87 9.65
CA GLU A 77 25.70 7.84 8.83
C GLU A 77 25.28 7.86 7.36
N GLY A 78 24.85 9.03 6.86
CA GLY A 78 24.70 9.26 5.42
C GLY A 78 26.07 9.37 4.76
N LYS A 79 26.57 8.27 4.18
CA LYS A 79 27.69 8.30 3.23
C LYS A 79 27.27 8.90 1.89
#